data_AF-A0A2D4K1D5-F1
#
_entry.id   AF-A0A2D4K1D5-F1
#
_cell.length_a   1.000
_cell.length_b   1.000
_cell.length_c   1.000
_cell.angle_alpha   90.00
_cell.angle_beta   90.00
_cell.angle_gamma   90.00
#
_symmetry.space_group_name_H-M   'P 1'
#
loop_
_entity.id
_entity.type
_entity.pdbx_description
1 polymer ?
#
loop_
_entity_poly.entity_id
_entity_poly.type
_entity_poly.pdbx_seq_one_letter_code
_entity_poly.pdbx_strand_id
1 'polypeptide(L)'
;IQSDNLYKTDFNSWLKGLGWVPIQSLEVENAKNATHILSENKYRQHPDKLKYTIDMDSMEQVLAKQNAHTMDKRLYIEKWNKDKTDIHVMPDTPEILLSRANQITMSDKIYRSGWEEEKKKGYDLRPDALSIKAAKASRDIASDYKYKLAFEQSKGKQIGFRNVKDDPKLVHYMEVAKMQSEREYKKDYEKSKTRFNTPADMFSVVAAKKAQEVATDTNYRNIIHTYSALPDSMNLELAKNMMQIQSDNQYKADYDEFMKGIGWMPLGSLESEKNRKAMEIVSEKKYRQHPDKLKYSILMDSMPMVLATSNAKIMDNHLYKKDWEGEKTQIHITPDIPEILLAKVNAYNISDHWTKAVLHDVLA
;
A
#
# COMPACT_ATOMS: atom_id res chain seq x y z
N ILE A 1 -55.68 35.43 -52.43
CA ILE A 1 -55.76 36.57 -53.38
C ILE A 1 -54.85 36.23 -54.56
N GLN A 2 -55.28 35.31 -55.42
CA GLN A 2 -54.53 34.87 -56.60
C GLN A 2 -55.57 34.46 -57.65
N SER A 3 -56.21 35.45 -58.26
CA SER A 3 -56.85 35.23 -59.55
C SER A 3 -55.87 35.68 -60.62
N ASP A 4 -55.62 34.82 -61.61
CA ASP A 4 -54.68 35.10 -62.71
C ASP A 4 -55.07 36.37 -63.49
N ASN A 5 -56.36 36.72 -63.43
CA ASN A 5 -56.89 37.96 -63.99
C ASN A 5 -56.45 39.20 -63.21
N LEU A 6 -56.42 39.16 -61.86
CA LEU A 6 -55.90 40.26 -61.03
C LEU A 6 -54.39 40.45 -61.26
N TYR A 7 -53.63 39.35 -61.37
CA TYR A 7 -52.20 39.42 -61.69
C TYR A 7 -51.94 40.02 -63.08
N LYS A 8 -52.72 39.66 -64.09
CA LYS A 8 -52.62 40.25 -65.43
C LYS A 8 -53.05 41.71 -65.47
N THR A 9 -54.05 42.13 -64.67
CA THR A 9 -54.41 43.55 -64.55
C THR A 9 -53.36 44.34 -63.79
N ASP A 10 -52.77 43.80 -62.72
CA ASP A 10 -51.68 44.47 -61.97
C ASP A 10 -50.40 44.52 -62.80
N PHE A 11 -50.06 43.47 -63.55
CA PHE A 11 -48.91 43.49 -64.44
C PHE A 11 -49.10 44.53 -65.55
N ASN A 12 -50.27 44.59 -66.20
CA ASN A 12 -50.54 45.57 -67.25
C ASN A 12 -50.75 47.00 -66.73
N SER A 13 -51.14 47.19 -65.46
CA SER A 13 -51.39 48.51 -64.88
C SER A 13 -50.21 49.09 -64.11
N TRP A 14 -49.43 48.25 -63.40
CA TRP A 14 -48.40 48.66 -62.43
C TRP A 14 -47.00 48.13 -62.72
N LEU A 15 -46.76 47.27 -63.71
CA LEU A 15 -45.41 46.77 -64.03
C LEU A 15 -45.03 46.97 -65.51
N LYS A 16 -46.01 46.89 -66.42
CA LYS A 16 -45.81 47.06 -67.85
C LYS A 16 -45.53 48.52 -68.17
N GLY A 17 -44.24 48.83 -68.34
CA GLY A 17 -43.73 50.17 -68.63
C GLY A 17 -42.83 50.75 -67.54
N LEU A 18 -42.70 50.11 -66.37
CA LEU A 18 -41.67 50.48 -65.41
C LEU A 18 -40.31 49.98 -65.91
N GLY A 19 -39.45 50.92 -66.25
CA GLY A 19 -38.06 50.64 -66.60
C GLY A 19 -37.31 50.07 -65.39
N TRP A 20 -36.41 49.12 -65.64
CA TRP A 20 -35.47 48.65 -64.63
C TRP A 20 -34.53 49.80 -64.22
N VAL A 21 -34.44 50.08 -62.91
CA VAL A 21 -33.51 51.08 -62.36
C VAL A 21 -32.31 50.32 -61.78
N PRO A 22 -31.15 50.31 -62.47
CA PRO A 22 -30.01 49.50 -62.06
C PRO A 22 -29.18 50.15 -60.94
N ILE A 23 -29.67 51.18 -60.27
CA ILE A 23 -28.85 52.09 -59.44
C ILE A 23 -28.17 51.43 -58.22
N GLN A 24 -28.57 50.22 -57.86
CA GLN A 24 -27.97 49.38 -56.80
C GLN A 24 -27.56 47.99 -57.31
N SER A 25 -27.51 47.77 -58.62
CA SER A 25 -27.01 46.51 -59.16
C SER A 25 -25.50 46.41 -58.91
N LEU A 26 -24.99 45.19 -58.76
CA LEU A 26 -23.57 44.93 -58.53
C LEU A 26 -22.69 45.55 -59.63
N GLU A 27 -23.14 45.49 -60.89
CA GLU A 27 -22.43 46.07 -62.02
C GLU A 27 -22.35 47.61 -61.95
N VAL A 28 -23.44 48.25 -61.52
CA VAL A 28 -23.47 49.71 -61.34
C VAL A 28 -22.65 50.13 -60.13
N GLU A 29 -22.67 49.39 -59.03
CA GLU A 29 -21.78 49.64 -57.89
C GLU A 29 -20.30 49.42 -58.25
N ASN A 30 -19.99 48.39 -59.03
CA ASN A 30 -18.63 48.17 -59.55
C ASN A 30 -18.19 49.31 -60.48
N ALA A 31 -19.08 49.80 -61.36
CA ALA A 31 -18.82 50.95 -62.21
C ALA A 31 -18.67 52.26 -61.42
N LYS A 32 -19.47 52.48 -60.38
CA LYS A 32 -19.32 53.61 -59.44
C LYS A 32 -17.99 53.53 -58.69
N ASN A 33 -17.59 52.34 -58.24
CA ASN A 33 -16.31 52.14 -57.57
C ASN A 33 -15.13 52.32 -58.53
N ALA A 34 -15.22 51.81 -59.76
CA ALA A 34 -14.20 52.01 -60.79
C ALA A 34 -14.04 53.50 -61.15
N THR A 35 -15.15 54.23 -61.31
CA THR A 35 -15.12 55.69 -61.55
C THR A 35 -14.59 56.46 -60.34
N HIS A 36 -14.86 55.98 -59.11
CA HIS A 36 -14.28 56.52 -57.88
C HIS A 36 -12.76 56.31 -57.81
N ILE A 37 -12.27 55.13 -58.20
CA ILE A 37 -10.84 54.77 -58.22
C ILE A 37 -10.09 55.57 -59.29
N LEU A 38 -10.69 55.74 -60.47
CA LEU A 38 -10.11 56.48 -61.59
C LEU A 38 -10.19 58.00 -61.44
N SER A 39 -10.87 58.50 -60.42
CA SER A 39 -11.06 59.94 -60.21
C SER A 39 -9.76 60.62 -59.75
N GLU A 40 -9.19 61.45 -60.61
CA GLU A 40 -7.95 62.17 -60.34
C GLU A 40 -8.05 63.13 -59.14
N ASN A 41 -9.23 63.75 -58.96
CA ASN A 41 -9.53 64.60 -57.80
C ASN A 41 -9.55 63.83 -56.47
N LYS A 42 -9.90 62.53 -56.50
CA LYS A 42 -9.86 61.67 -55.31
C LYS A 42 -8.47 61.11 -55.06
N TYR A 43 -7.72 60.85 -56.13
CA TYR A 43 -6.33 60.42 -56.06
C TYR A 43 -5.38 61.48 -55.49
N ARG A 44 -5.56 62.75 -55.86
CA ARG A 44 -4.69 63.87 -55.42
C ARG A 44 -5.09 64.47 -54.06
N GLN A 45 -5.92 63.79 -53.25
CA GLN A 45 -6.31 64.30 -51.94
C GLN A 45 -5.14 64.28 -50.96
N HIS A 46 -5.02 65.32 -50.13
CA HIS A 46 -4.02 65.35 -49.08
C HIS A 46 -4.28 64.19 -48.08
N PRO A 47 -3.25 63.45 -47.64
CA PRO A 47 -3.40 62.27 -46.78
C PRO A 47 -4.26 62.50 -45.54
N ASP A 48 -4.18 63.69 -44.92
CA ASP A 48 -4.97 64.04 -43.73
C ASP A 48 -6.49 64.03 -43.94
N LYS A 49 -6.96 64.08 -45.20
CA LYS A 49 -8.39 64.02 -45.54
C LYS A 49 -8.90 62.58 -45.67
N LEU A 50 -8.00 61.59 -45.74
CA LEU A 50 -8.35 60.17 -45.81
C LEU A 50 -8.62 59.65 -44.40
N LYS A 51 -9.84 59.20 -44.14
CA LYS A 51 -10.18 58.53 -42.89
C LYS A 51 -9.75 57.07 -42.96
N TYR A 52 -8.90 56.66 -42.04
CA TYR A 52 -8.53 55.26 -41.90
C TYR A 52 -9.62 54.48 -41.16
N THR A 53 -10.12 53.40 -41.76
CA THR A 53 -11.09 52.47 -41.17
C THR A 53 -10.57 51.05 -41.34
N ILE A 54 -10.51 50.28 -40.25
CA ILE A 54 -10.15 48.86 -40.27
C ILE A 54 -11.43 48.05 -40.03
N ASP A 55 -11.63 47.00 -40.83
CA ASP A 55 -12.70 46.02 -40.58
C ASP A 55 -12.42 45.26 -39.28
N MET A 56 -13.44 45.13 -38.42
CA MET A 56 -13.31 44.47 -37.10
C MET A 56 -12.95 42.98 -37.17
N ASP A 57 -13.16 42.38 -38.35
CA ASP A 57 -12.85 40.98 -38.68
C ASP A 57 -11.53 40.84 -39.47
N SER A 58 -10.81 41.95 -39.69
CA SER A 58 -9.47 41.90 -40.26
C SER A 58 -8.54 41.06 -39.40
N MET A 59 -7.59 40.38 -40.04
CA MET A 59 -6.64 39.48 -39.38
C MET A 59 -5.91 40.17 -38.21
N GLU A 60 -5.52 41.43 -38.40
CA GLU A 60 -4.83 42.22 -37.37
C GLU A 60 -5.68 42.43 -36.12
N GLN A 61 -6.98 42.71 -36.29
CA GLN A 61 -7.92 42.89 -35.17
C GLN A 61 -8.21 41.57 -34.44
N VAL A 62 -8.32 40.46 -35.17
CA VAL A 62 -8.48 39.12 -34.59
C VAL A 62 -7.24 38.73 -33.77
N LEU A 63 -6.05 38.94 -34.33
CA LEU A 63 -4.79 38.70 -33.64
C LEU A 63 -4.65 39.59 -32.40
N ALA A 64 -5.00 40.87 -32.49
CA ALA A 64 -4.97 41.79 -31.36
C ALA A 64 -5.92 41.34 -30.23
N LYS A 65 -7.14 40.92 -30.56
CA LYS A 65 -8.11 40.37 -29.58
C LYS A 65 -7.58 39.11 -28.90
N GLN A 66 -6.99 38.20 -29.66
CA GLN A 66 -6.45 36.94 -29.12
C GLN A 66 -5.20 37.17 -28.28
N ASN A 67 -4.33 38.11 -28.69
CA ASN A 67 -3.18 38.54 -27.90
C ASN A 67 -3.61 39.22 -26.60
N ALA A 68 -4.64 40.08 -26.64
CA ALA A 68 -5.22 40.69 -25.45
C ALA A 68 -5.79 39.65 -24.47
N HIS A 69 -6.51 38.65 -24.97
CA HIS A 69 -7.02 37.53 -24.14
C HIS A 69 -5.88 36.68 -23.56
N THR A 70 -4.80 36.47 -24.31
CA THR A 70 -3.63 35.71 -23.87
C THR A 70 -2.81 36.46 -22.82
N MET A 71 -2.73 37.80 -22.95
CA MET A 71 -2.05 38.69 -22.03
C MET A 71 -2.87 39.02 -20.77
N ASP A 72 -4.18 38.67 -20.73
CA ASP A 72 -5.04 38.95 -19.58
C ASP A 72 -4.62 38.10 -18.37
N LYS A 73 -3.96 38.77 -17.43
CA LYS A 73 -3.49 38.19 -16.17
C LYS A 73 -4.62 37.58 -15.34
N ARG A 74 -5.84 38.13 -15.40
CA ARG A 74 -7.00 37.62 -14.63
C ARG A 74 -7.43 36.26 -15.17
N LEU A 75 -7.60 36.16 -16.50
CA LEU A 75 -7.95 34.90 -17.17
C LEU A 75 -6.86 33.84 -16.95
N TYR A 76 -5.59 34.25 -16.97
CA TYR A 76 -4.47 33.38 -16.62
C TYR A 76 -4.58 32.84 -15.19
N ILE A 77 -4.82 33.70 -14.19
CA ILE A 77 -4.97 33.30 -12.79
C ILE A 77 -6.20 32.41 -12.59
N GLU A 78 -7.31 32.72 -13.25
CA GLU A 78 -8.55 31.94 -13.18
C GLU A 78 -8.34 30.53 -13.75
N LYS A 79 -7.71 30.42 -14.93
CA LYS A 79 -7.33 29.14 -15.53
C LYS A 79 -6.35 28.37 -14.64
N TRP A 80 -5.33 29.04 -14.12
CA TRP A 80 -4.35 28.46 -13.21
C TRP A 80 -4.97 27.92 -11.91
N ASN A 81 -5.94 28.65 -11.35
CA ASN A 81 -6.67 28.20 -10.16
C ASN A 81 -7.58 27.02 -10.48
N LYS A 82 -8.22 27.00 -11.66
CA LYS A 82 -9.02 25.86 -12.12
C LYS A 82 -8.17 24.62 -12.33
N ASP A 83 -7.02 24.77 -12.98
CA ASP A 83 -6.08 23.68 -13.23
C ASP A 83 -5.52 23.10 -11.91
N LYS A 84 -5.41 23.90 -10.84
CA LYS A 84 -5.05 23.42 -9.49
C LYS A 84 -6.15 22.59 -8.82
N THR A 85 -7.41 22.89 -9.12
CA THR A 85 -8.55 22.14 -8.57
C THR A 85 -8.82 20.83 -9.32
N ASP A 86 -8.38 20.75 -10.57
CA ASP A 86 -8.59 19.60 -11.44
C ASP A 86 -7.52 18.53 -11.16
N ILE A 87 -7.71 17.78 -10.08
CA ILE A 87 -6.80 16.70 -9.69
C ILE A 87 -7.20 15.45 -10.46
N HIS A 88 -6.36 15.03 -11.41
CA HIS A 88 -6.52 13.73 -12.06
C HIS A 88 -6.04 12.60 -11.14
N VAL A 89 -6.91 12.19 -10.23
CA VAL A 89 -6.70 10.97 -9.43
C VAL A 89 -7.28 9.78 -10.19
N MET A 90 -6.48 8.73 -10.35
CA MET A 90 -6.96 7.48 -10.94
C MET A 90 -8.10 6.92 -10.08
N PRO A 91 -9.28 6.62 -10.65
CA PRO A 91 -10.43 6.14 -9.88
C PRO A 91 -10.20 4.78 -9.18
N ASP A 92 -9.13 4.09 -9.57
CA ASP A 92 -8.72 2.77 -9.06
C ASP A 92 -7.53 2.85 -8.09
N THR A 93 -7.19 4.04 -7.59
CA THR A 93 -6.21 4.15 -6.50
C THR A 93 -6.69 3.34 -5.29
N PRO A 94 -5.78 2.63 -4.60
CA PRO A 94 -6.15 1.72 -3.51
C PRO A 94 -6.87 2.43 -2.36
N GLU A 95 -6.58 3.71 -2.13
CA GLU A 95 -7.25 4.54 -1.12
C GLU A 95 -8.72 4.82 -1.48
N ILE A 96 -9.01 5.15 -2.75
CA ILE A 96 -10.38 5.35 -3.23
C ILE A 96 -11.16 4.04 -3.18
N LEU A 97 -10.53 2.92 -3.56
CA LEU A 97 -11.14 1.60 -3.48
C LEU A 97 -11.45 1.20 -2.04
N LEU A 98 -10.52 1.43 -1.10
CA LEU A 98 -10.72 1.19 0.31
C LEU A 98 -11.85 2.07 0.87
N SER A 99 -11.88 3.36 0.54
CA SER A 99 -12.95 4.27 0.95
C SER A 99 -14.32 3.81 0.44
N ARG A 100 -14.41 3.33 -0.80
CA ARG A 100 -15.65 2.79 -1.37
C ARG A 100 -16.07 1.49 -0.68
N ALA A 101 -15.13 0.59 -0.42
CA ALA A 101 -15.39 -0.64 0.32
C ALA A 101 -15.90 -0.35 1.73
N ASN A 102 -15.23 0.54 2.46
CA ASN A 102 -15.65 0.97 3.80
C ASN A 102 -17.02 1.64 3.78
N GLN A 103 -17.32 2.45 2.76
CA GLN A 103 -18.64 3.07 2.59
C GLN A 103 -19.75 2.02 2.43
N ILE A 104 -19.48 0.94 1.70
CA ILE A 104 -20.42 -0.18 1.53
C ILE A 104 -20.57 -0.93 2.86
N THR A 105 -19.46 -1.25 3.53
CA THR A 105 -19.46 -1.99 4.80
C THR A 105 -20.15 -1.23 5.94
N MET A 106 -19.96 0.08 6.02
CA MET A 106 -20.57 0.95 7.04
C MET A 106 -21.98 1.45 6.64
N SER A 107 -22.52 1.02 5.51
CA SER A 107 -23.84 1.48 5.06
C SER A 107 -24.96 0.80 5.86
N ASP A 108 -25.61 1.57 6.73
CA ASP A 108 -26.82 1.16 7.45
C ASP A 108 -27.92 0.61 6.52
N LYS A 109 -28.05 1.17 5.32
CA LYS A 109 -29.05 0.75 4.34
C LYS A 109 -28.78 -0.69 3.87
N ILE A 110 -27.53 -0.99 3.53
CA ILE A 110 -27.12 -2.32 3.04
C ILE A 110 -27.19 -3.34 4.17
N TYR A 111 -26.77 -2.95 5.38
CA TYR A 111 -26.92 -3.78 6.57
C TYR A 111 -28.38 -4.15 6.83
N ARG A 112 -29.28 -3.16 6.85
CA ARG A 112 -30.71 -3.40 7.07
C ARG A 112 -31.33 -4.28 5.98
N SER A 113 -30.99 -4.07 4.72
CA SER A 113 -31.48 -4.92 3.63
C SER A 113 -30.96 -6.35 3.73
N GLY A 114 -29.67 -6.55 4.02
CA GLY A 114 -29.09 -7.88 4.21
C GLY A 114 -29.72 -8.62 5.40
N TRP A 115 -29.95 -7.90 6.50
CA TRP A 115 -30.65 -8.44 7.67
C TRP A 115 -32.09 -8.86 7.37
N GLU A 116 -32.83 -8.08 6.57
CA GLU A 116 -34.18 -8.45 6.13
C GLU A 116 -34.17 -9.65 5.18
N GLU A 117 -33.18 -9.76 4.29
CA GLU A 117 -33.02 -10.92 3.41
C GLU A 117 -32.71 -12.20 4.20
N GLU A 118 -31.83 -12.13 5.21
CA GLU A 118 -31.55 -13.26 6.09
C GLU A 118 -32.78 -13.73 6.86
N LYS A 119 -33.60 -12.80 7.37
CA LYS A 119 -34.89 -13.16 7.98
C LYS A 119 -35.83 -13.85 7.00
N LYS A 120 -35.86 -13.42 5.74
CA LYS A 120 -36.72 -14.00 4.69
C LYS A 120 -36.26 -15.38 4.23
N LYS A 121 -34.95 -15.68 4.30
CA LYS A 121 -34.41 -17.02 3.98
C LYS A 121 -34.96 -18.11 4.91
N GLY A 122 -35.45 -17.75 6.10
CA GLY A 122 -36.02 -18.68 7.07
C GLY A 122 -34.95 -19.54 7.75
N TYR A 123 -35.39 -20.41 8.67
CA TYR A 123 -34.52 -21.33 9.41
C TYR A 123 -34.94 -22.77 9.12
N ASP A 124 -33.98 -23.65 8.83
CA ASP A 124 -34.22 -25.09 8.79
C ASP A 124 -34.20 -25.65 10.22
N LEU A 125 -35.35 -25.56 10.91
CA LEU A 125 -35.53 -26.12 12.25
C LEU A 125 -35.89 -27.59 12.14
N ARG A 126 -34.86 -28.44 12.23
CA ARG A 126 -35.04 -29.88 12.23
C ARG A 126 -35.91 -30.35 13.41
N PRO A 127 -36.69 -31.44 13.26
CA PRO A 127 -37.59 -31.94 14.32
C PRO A 127 -36.92 -32.35 15.63
N ASP A 128 -35.59 -32.50 15.62
CA ASP A 128 -34.74 -32.85 16.75
C ASP A 128 -34.13 -31.64 17.48
N ALA A 129 -34.37 -30.42 16.99
CA ALA A 129 -33.96 -29.18 17.63
C ALA A 129 -34.47 -29.12 19.08
N LEU A 130 -33.63 -28.61 19.99
CA LEU A 130 -33.93 -28.58 21.43
C LEU A 130 -35.24 -27.85 21.74
N SER A 131 -35.53 -26.75 21.04
CA SER A 131 -36.77 -25.99 21.19
C SER A 131 -38.01 -26.80 20.80
N ILE A 132 -37.94 -27.57 19.70
CA ILE A 132 -39.03 -28.44 19.25
C ILE A 132 -39.20 -29.64 20.19
N LYS A 133 -38.10 -30.25 20.66
CA LYS A 133 -38.15 -31.33 21.64
C LYS A 133 -38.75 -30.86 22.97
N ALA A 134 -38.32 -29.71 23.48
CA ALA A 134 -38.85 -29.11 24.69
C ALA A 134 -40.35 -28.78 24.53
N ALA A 135 -40.76 -28.18 23.42
CA ALA A 135 -42.17 -27.89 23.14
C ALA A 135 -43.02 -29.17 23.05
N LYS A 136 -42.52 -30.23 22.42
CA LYS A 136 -43.17 -31.55 22.37
C LYS A 136 -43.30 -32.17 23.77
N ALA A 137 -42.24 -32.13 24.57
CA ALA A 137 -42.26 -32.63 25.95
C ALA A 137 -43.27 -31.85 26.81
N SER A 138 -43.28 -30.51 26.73
CA SER A 138 -44.26 -29.67 27.44
C SER A 138 -45.69 -29.96 27.01
N ARG A 139 -45.92 -30.14 25.70
CA ARG A 139 -47.24 -30.56 25.17
C ARG A 139 -47.65 -31.92 25.73
N ASP A 140 -46.72 -32.87 25.78
CA ASP A 140 -46.99 -34.21 26.31
C ASP A 140 -47.32 -34.19 27.81
N ILE A 141 -46.62 -33.35 28.58
CA ILE A 141 -46.87 -33.13 30.02
C ILE A 141 -48.26 -32.50 30.25
N ALA A 142 -48.63 -31.51 29.44
CA ALA A 142 -49.93 -30.84 29.54
C ALA A 142 -51.09 -31.66 28.95
N SER A 143 -50.83 -32.83 28.35
CA SER A 143 -51.85 -33.64 27.71
C SER A 143 -52.61 -34.51 28.72
N ASP A 144 -53.85 -34.13 29.01
CA ASP A 144 -54.78 -34.91 29.83
C ASP A 144 -54.91 -36.36 29.37
N TYR A 145 -54.89 -36.59 28.05
CA TYR A 145 -54.96 -37.94 27.49
C TYR A 145 -53.74 -38.78 27.88
N LYS A 146 -52.52 -38.26 27.69
CA LYS A 146 -51.29 -38.97 28.08
C LYS A 146 -51.20 -39.19 29.58
N TYR A 147 -51.65 -38.21 30.37
CA TYR A 147 -51.75 -38.34 31.82
C TYR A 147 -52.68 -39.49 32.24
N LYS A 148 -53.90 -39.54 31.67
CA LYS A 148 -54.87 -40.61 31.96
C LYS A 148 -54.39 -41.98 31.47
N LEU A 149 -53.76 -42.03 30.29
CA LEU A 149 -53.16 -43.26 29.75
C LEU A 149 -52.07 -43.79 30.69
N ALA A 150 -51.16 -42.93 31.15
CA ALA A 150 -50.11 -43.31 32.10
C ALA A 150 -50.70 -43.73 33.46
N PHE A 151 -51.76 -43.07 33.91
CA PHE A 151 -52.50 -43.45 35.12
C PHE A 151 -53.14 -44.85 34.97
N GLU A 152 -53.79 -45.16 33.86
CA GLU A 152 -54.36 -46.49 33.61
C GLU A 152 -53.28 -47.57 33.48
N GLN A 153 -52.15 -47.27 32.82
CA GLN A 153 -51.00 -48.17 32.72
C GLN A 153 -50.29 -48.43 34.06
N SER A 154 -50.41 -47.49 35.00
CA SER A 154 -49.85 -47.61 36.36
C SER A 154 -50.86 -48.15 37.37
N LYS A 155 -52.16 -48.07 37.06
CA LYS A 155 -53.24 -48.63 37.89
C LYS A 155 -53.07 -50.14 38.00
N GLY A 156 -52.96 -50.63 39.23
CA GLY A 156 -52.73 -52.05 39.52
C GLY A 156 -51.24 -52.47 39.53
N LYS A 157 -50.31 -51.60 39.13
CA LYS A 157 -48.87 -51.80 39.37
C LYS A 157 -48.50 -51.32 40.78
N GLN A 158 -49.13 -51.87 41.81
CA GLN A 158 -48.51 -51.90 43.14
C GLN A 158 -47.55 -53.09 43.15
N ILE A 159 -46.41 -52.89 42.50
CA ILE A 159 -45.29 -53.82 42.64
C ILE A 159 -44.70 -53.52 44.01
N GLY A 160 -45.04 -54.35 44.99
CA GLY A 160 -44.08 -54.58 46.08
C GLY A 160 -42.76 -54.94 45.40
N PHE A 161 -41.76 -54.09 45.55
CA PHE A 161 -40.44 -54.35 45.01
C PHE A 161 -39.93 -55.67 45.62
N ARG A 162 -39.31 -56.53 44.81
CA ARG A 162 -38.80 -57.83 45.29
C ARG A 162 -37.59 -57.62 46.19
N ASN A 163 -36.84 -56.54 45.94
CA ASN A 163 -35.71 -56.09 46.71
C ASN A 163 -35.82 -54.58 46.94
N VAL A 164 -35.41 -54.08 48.11
CA VAL A 164 -35.41 -52.63 48.44
C VAL A 164 -34.62 -51.82 47.40
N LYS A 165 -33.70 -52.47 46.67
CA LYS A 165 -32.95 -51.89 45.55
C LYS A 165 -33.77 -51.55 44.30
N ASP A 166 -34.97 -52.10 44.15
CA ASP A 166 -35.78 -51.92 42.93
C ASP A 166 -36.62 -50.63 42.96
N ASP A 167 -36.77 -49.99 44.13
CA ASP A 167 -37.44 -48.69 44.26
C ASP A 167 -36.40 -47.57 44.44
N PRO A 168 -36.22 -46.69 43.42
CA PRO A 168 -35.28 -45.57 43.49
C PRO A 168 -35.50 -44.66 44.69
N LYS A 169 -36.75 -44.50 45.16
CA LYS A 169 -37.08 -43.65 46.30
C LYS A 169 -36.62 -44.27 47.63
N LEU A 170 -36.78 -45.58 47.79
CA LEU A 170 -36.31 -46.28 48.98
C LEU A 170 -34.80 -46.45 49.00
N VAL A 171 -34.17 -46.69 47.85
CA VAL A 171 -32.71 -46.62 47.71
C VAL A 171 -32.20 -45.26 48.16
N HIS A 172 -32.83 -44.18 47.68
CA HIS A 172 -32.47 -42.82 48.08
C HIS A 172 -32.64 -42.62 49.60
N TYR A 173 -33.74 -43.07 50.21
CA TYR A 173 -33.91 -42.98 51.66
C TYR A 173 -32.89 -43.78 52.45
N MET A 174 -32.49 -44.98 51.97
CA MET A 174 -31.40 -45.75 52.58
C MET A 174 -30.07 -45.00 52.50
N GLU A 175 -29.76 -44.36 51.37
CA GLU A 175 -28.56 -43.55 51.20
C GLU A 175 -28.58 -42.33 52.13
N VAL A 176 -29.71 -41.63 52.23
CA VAL A 176 -29.89 -40.51 53.17
C VAL A 176 -29.72 -40.96 54.61
N ALA A 177 -30.31 -42.09 55.01
CA ALA A 177 -30.14 -42.65 56.35
C ALA A 177 -28.69 -43.05 56.63
N LYS A 178 -27.98 -43.57 55.62
CA LYS A 178 -26.56 -43.89 55.71
C LYS A 178 -25.69 -42.64 55.87
N MET A 179 -26.01 -41.56 55.15
CA MET A 179 -25.36 -40.25 55.30
C MET A 179 -25.59 -39.63 56.68
N GLN A 180 -26.79 -39.82 57.26
CA GLN A 180 -27.12 -39.35 58.61
C GLN A 180 -26.51 -40.20 59.74
N SER A 181 -25.98 -41.39 59.43
CA SER A 181 -25.41 -42.28 60.44
C SER A 181 -24.06 -41.78 60.96
N GLU A 182 -24.02 -41.39 62.24
CA GLU A 182 -22.77 -40.98 62.91
C GLU A 182 -21.67 -42.04 62.83
N ARG A 183 -22.05 -43.33 62.84
CA ARG A 183 -21.12 -44.44 62.72
C ARG A 183 -20.41 -44.45 61.37
N GLU A 184 -21.17 -44.29 60.29
CA GLU A 184 -20.61 -44.26 58.94
C GLU A 184 -19.81 -42.97 58.71
N TYR A 185 -20.30 -41.84 59.23
CA TYR A 185 -19.55 -40.58 59.28
C TYR A 185 -18.18 -40.74 59.95
N LYS A 186 -18.13 -41.31 61.17
CA LYS A 186 -16.88 -41.49 61.92
C LYS A 186 -15.92 -42.44 61.21
N LYS A 187 -16.44 -43.52 60.61
CA LYS A 187 -15.67 -44.48 59.82
C LYS A 187 -15.03 -43.82 58.60
N ASP A 188 -15.77 -42.99 57.87
CA ASP A 188 -15.25 -42.30 56.68
C ASP A 188 -14.33 -41.13 57.05
N TYR A 189 -14.60 -40.43 58.16
CA TYR A 189 -13.70 -39.44 58.75
C TYR A 189 -12.34 -40.04 59.13
N GLU A 190 -12.32 -41.15 59.86
CA GLU A 190 -11.07 -41.84 60.24
C GLU A 190 -10.25 -42.30 59.03
N LYS A 191 -10.91 -42.69 57.93
CA LYS A 191 -10.24 -43.06 56.66
C LYS A 191 -9.72 -41.85 55.88
N SER A 192 -10.37 -40.69 56.00
CA SER A 192 -10.05 -39.50 55.21
C SER A 192 -9.15 -38.51 55.95
N LYS A 193 -9.10 -38.52 57.29
CA LYS A 193 -8.33 -37.55 58.09
C LYS A 193 -6.84 -37.52 57.77
N THR A 194 -6.28 -38.61 57.26
CA THR A 194 -4.87 -38.71 56.83
C THR A 194 -4.68 -38.49 55.33
N ARG A 195 -5.76 -38.46 54.54
CA ARG A 195 -5.74 -38.26 53.10
C ARG A 195 -5.87 -36.78 52.78
N PHE A 196 -4.80 -36.02 53.00
CA PHE A 196 -4.71 -34.66 52.47
C PHE A 196 -4.15 -34.71 51.04
N ASN A 197 -4.83 -34.04 50.11
CA ASN A 197 -4.33 -33.81 48.76
C ASN A 197 -4.06 -32.31 48.64
N THR A 198 -2.80 -31.90 48.73
CA THR A 198 -2.39 -30.53 48.43
C THR A 198 -2.29 -30.39 46.91
N PRO A 199 -3.08 -29.50 46.27
CA PRO A 199 -2.92 -29.21 44.85
C PRO A 199 -1.48 -28.83 44.55
N ALA A 200 -0.93 -29.36 43.46
CA ALA A 200 0.44 -29.04 43.04
C ALA A 200 0.62 -27.53 42.77
N ASP A 201 -0.47 -26.84 42.42
CA ASP A 201 -0.51 -25.40 42.14
C ASP A 201 -0.70 -24.53 43.40
N MET A 202 -0.63 -25.11 44.60
CA MET A 202 -0.67 -24.32 45.82
C MET A 202 0.53 -23.37 45.86
N PHE A 203 0.27 -22.08 46.13
CA PHE A 203 1.28 -21.02 46.07
C PHE A 203 2.57 -21.35 46.84
N SER A 204 2.45 -21.95 48.03
CA SER A 204 3.61 -22.34 48.84
C SER A 204 4.49 -23.42 48.18
N VAL A 205 3.88 -24.37 47.48
CA VAL A 205 4.59 -25.46 46.77
C VAL A 205 5.29 -24.90 45.53
N VAL A 206 4.58 -24.08 44.75
CA VAL A 206 5.13 -23.43 43.56
C VAL A 206 6.25 -22.45 43.94
N ALA A 207 6.05 -21.65 44.98
CA ALA A 207 7.06 -20.72 45.48
C ALA A 207 8.31 -21.46 45.97
N ALA A 208 8.16 -22.57 46.71
CA ALA A 208 9.28 -23.39 47.14
C ALA A 208 10.04 -24.00 45.95
N LYS A 209 9.32 -24.51 44.94
CA LYS A 209 9.92 -25.04 43.71
C LYS A 209 10.71 -23.96 42.97
N LYS A 210 10.14 -22.76 42.81
CA LYS A 210 10.79 -21.62 42.17
C LYS A 210 12.00 -21.12 42.95
N ALA A 211 11.90 -21.04 44.28
CA ALA A 211 13.03 -20.69 45.13
C ALA A 211 14.16 -21.71 45.00
N GLN A 212 13.83 -23.01 44.87
CA GLN A 212 14.83 -24.05 44.67
C GLN A 212 15.45 -24.01 43.26
N GLU A 213 14.67 -23.75 42.22
CA GLU A 213 15.18 -23.50 40.85
C GLU A 213 16.19 -22.33 40.83
N VAL A 214 15.90 -21.25 41.57
CA VAL A 214 16.81 -20.09 41.70
C VAL A 214 18.04 -20.43 42.54
N ALA A 215 17.88 -21.15 43.66
CA ALA A 215 18.99 -21.48 44.55
C ALA A 215 19.97 -22.49 43.97
N THR A 216 19.51 -23.36 43.07
CA THR A 216 20.32 -24.44 42.50
C THR A 216 20.97 -24.09 41.16
N ASP A 217 20.62 -22.94 40.57
CA ASP A 217 21.15 -22.45 39.28
C ASP A 217 21.09 -23.47 38.13
N THR A 218 20.25 -24.51 38.26
CA THR A 218 20.23 -25.65 37.32
C THR A 218 19.86 -25.25 35.90
N ASN A 219 19.11 -24.16 35.75
CA ASN A 219 18.71 -23.60 34.45
C ASN A 219 19.61 -22.46 33.97
N TYR A 220 20.52 -21.94 34.79
CA TYR A 220 21.38 -20.81 34.43
C TYR A 220 22.62 -21.26 33.64
N ARG A 221 23.14 -22.47 33.89
CA ARG A 221 24.26 -23.08 33.14
C ARG A 221 23.82 -24.29 32.33
N ASN A 222 23.05 -24.06 31.27
CA ASN A 222 22.78 -25.10 30.29
C ASN A 222 23.94 -25.16 29.28
N ILE A 223 25.06 -25.75 29.67
CA ILE A 223 26.24 -25.90 28.81
C ILE A 223 25.93 -27.01 27.80
N ILE A 224 25.72 -26.64 26.54
CA ILE A 224 25.55 -27.60 25.44
C ILE A 224 26.91 -28.30 25.24
N HIS A 225 27.07 -29.51 25.78
CA HIS A 225 28.32 -30.27 25.71
C HIS A 225 28.54 -31.02 24.39
N THR A 226 27.64 -30.88 23.42
CA THR A 226 27.73 -31.59 22.14
C THR A 226 27.46 -30.67 20.96
N TYR A 227 28.53 -30.28 20.27
CA TYR A 227 28.48 -29.69 18.94
C TYR A 227 29.03 -30.71 17.94
N SER A 228 28.16 -31.44 17.26
CA SER A 228 28.56 -32.20 16.07
C SER A 228 28.65 -31.22 14.90
N ALA A 229 29.84 -30.67 14.66
CA ALA A 229 30.09 -29.87 13.47
C ALA A 229 30.26 -30.82 12.27
N LEU A 230 29.46 -30.60 11.21
CA LEU A 230 29.60 -31.33 9.95
C LEU A 230 30.99 -31.04 9.33
N PRO A 231 31.65 -32.00 8.67
CA PRO A 231 32.96 -31.79 8.03
C PRO A 231 32.98 -30.62 7.04
N ASP A 232 31.86 -30.37 6.35
CA ASP A 232 31.66 -29.29 5.37
C ASP A 232 30.98 -28.06 5.98
N SER A 233 30.95 -27.93 7.31
CA SER A 233 30.38 -26.75 7.95
C SER A 233 31.28 -25.53 7.72
N MET A 234 30.67 -24.44 7.22
CA MET A 234 31.35 -23.17 6.93
C MET A 234 32.21 -22.65 8.11
N ASN A 235 31.72 -22.85 9.34
CA ASN A 235 32.44 -22.42 10.55
C ASN A 235 33.75 -23.22 10.76
N LEU A 236 33.76 -24.50 10.41
CA LEU A 236 34.95 -25.35 10.49
C LEU A 236 35.95 -25.01 9.39
N GLU A 237 35.48 -24.73 8.17
CA GLU A 237 36.31 -24.27 7.06
C GLU A 237 36.95 -22.92 7.38
N LEU A 238 36.18 -21.95 7.89
CA LEU A 238 36.69 -20.65 8.29
C LEU A 238 37.75 -20.77 9.39
N ALA A 239 37.50 -21.61 10.40
CA ALA A 239 38.47 -21.86 11.46
C ALA A 239 39.76 -22.52 10.94
N LYS A 240 39.66 -23.49 10.02
CA LYS A 240 40.82 -24.10 9.35
C LYS A 240 41.62 -23.07 8.56
N ASN A 241 40.95 -22.22 7.78
CA ASN A 241 41.59 -21.17 7.00
C ASN A 241 42.29 -20.15 7.91
N MET A 242 41.64 -19.74 9.02
CA MET A 242 42.26 -18.87 10.02
C MET A 242 43.50 -19.50 10.63
N MET A 243 43.44 -20.80 11.00
CA MET A 243 44.59 -21.52 11.55
C MET A 243 45.72 -21.67 10.54
N GLN A 244 45.41 -21.90 9.26
CA GLN A 244 46.42 -21.97 8.20
C GLN A 244 47.12 -20.63 8.00
N ILE A 245 46.36 -19.52 7.97
CA ILE A 245 46.91 -18.15 7.85
C ILE A 245 47.77 -17.80 9.06
N GLN A 246 47.38 -18.21 10.27
CA GLN A 246 48.13 -17.96 11.50
C GLN A 246 49.35 -18.89 11.65
N SER A 247 49.39 -20.02 10.95
CA SER A 247 50.43 -21.02 11.13
C SER A 247 51.77 -20.55 10.59
N ASP A 248 52.70 -20.25 11.50
CA ASP A 248 54.10 -19.95 11.18
C ASP A 248 54.76 -21.04 10.34
N ASN A 249 54.36 -22.31 10.52
CA ASN A 249 54.90 -23.42 9.74
C ASN A 249 54.45 -23.34 8.28
N GLN A 250 53.16 -23.04 8.05
CA GLN A 250 52.62 -22.88 6.70
C GLN A 250 53.25 -21.66 6.03
N TYR A 251 53.33 -20.54 6.76
CA TYR A 251 53.97 -19.32 6.28
C TYR A 251 55.44 -19.53 5.88
N LYS A 252 56.23 -20.25 6.70
CA LYS A 252 57.63 -20.56 6.39
C LYS A 252 57.75 -21.49 5.19
N ALA A 253 56.87 -22.49 5.06
CA ALA A 253 56.84 -23.36 3.90
C ALA A 253 56.55 -22.56 2.61
N ASP A 254 55.52 -21.71 2.63
CA ASP A 254 55.18 -20.85 1.48
C ASP A 254 56.31 -19.85 1.17
N TYR A 255 56.98 -19.30 2.18
CA TYR A 255 58.14 -18.42 2.00
C TYR A 255 59.32 -19.17 1.37
N ASP A 256 59.62 -20.37 1.86
CA ASP A 256 60.72 -21.20 1.34
C ASP A 256 60.45 -21.67 -0.10
N GLU A 257 59.19 -21.92 -0.46
CA GLU A 257 58.78 -22.34 -1.81
C GLU A 257 58.77 -21.18 -2.81
N PHE A 258 58.15 -20.05 -2.45
CA PHE A 258 57.89 -18.98 -3.41
C PHE A 258 58.82 -17.78 -3.28
N MET A 259 59.29 -17.42 -2.08
CA MET A 259 59.98 -16.14 -1.87
C MET A 259 61.49 -16.31 -1.73
N LYS A 260 61.94 -17.44 -1.18
CA LYS A 260 63.34 -17.70 -0.94
C LYS A 260 64.11 -17.88 -2.25
N GLY A 261 65.00 -16.93 -2.53
CA GLY A 261 65.80 -16.90 -3.75
C GLY A 261 65.23 -16.01 -4.86
N ILE A 262 64.03 -15.42 -4.69
CA ILE A 262 63.57 -14.34 -5.57
C ILE A 262 64.37 -13.08 -5.25
N GLY A 263 65.19 -12.63 -6.20
CA GLY A 263 65.89 -11.36 -6.11
C GLY A 263 64.93 -10.18 -6.15
N TRP A 264 65.21 -9.14 -5.36
CA TRP A 264 64.44 -7.90 -5.43
C TRP A 264 64.64 -7.24 -6.80
N MET A 265 63.55 -7.07 -7.55
CA MET A 265 63.56 -6.36 -8.82
C MET A 265 63.21 -4.89 -8.56
N PRO A 266 64.12 -3.93 -8.79
CA PRO A 266 63.85 -2.51 -8.53
C PRO A 266 62.93 -1.86 -9.58
N LEU A 267 62.60 -2.56 -10.67
CA LEU A 267 61.77 -2.05 -11.75
C LEU A 267 60.37 -1.68 -11.22
N GLY A 268 59.97 -0.42 -11.41
CA GLY A 268 58.71 0.12 -10.88
C GLY A 268 58.77 0.67 -9.46
N SER A 269 59.90 0.51 -8.74
CA SER A 269 60.13 1.25 -7.49
C SER A 269 60.13 2.75 -7.74
N LEU A 270 59.68 3.55 -6.76
CA LEU A 270 59.66 5.01 -6.86
C LEU A 270 61.03 5.58 -7.24
N GLU A 271 62.12 5.05 -6.66
CA GLU A 271 63.47 5.50 -6.97
C GLU A 271 63.92 5.08 -8.37
N SER A 272 63.54 3.88 -8.83
CA SER A 272 63.79 3.45 -10.22
C SER A 272 63.01 4.31 -11.22
N GLU A 273 61.77 4.66 -10.91
CA GLU A 273 60.91 5.52 -11.74
C GLU A 273 61.40 6.96 -11.77
N LYS A 274 61.84 7.50 -10.62
CA LYS A 274 62.50 8.81 -10.54
C LYS A 274 63.79 8.83 -11.36
N ASN A 275 64.65 7.83 -11.20
CA ASN A 275 65.90 7.75 -11.95
C ASN A 275 65.64 7.58 -13.45
N ARG A 276 64.66 6.75 -13.83
CA ARG A 276 64.20 6.59 -15.22
C ARG A 276 63.76 7.94 -15.79
N LYS A 277 62.85 8.66 -15.14
CA LYS A 277 62.41 9.99 -15.59
C LYS A 277 63.55 11.01 -15.61
N ALA A 278 64.44 11.00 -14.62
CA ALA A 278 65.61 11.88 -14.61
C ALA A 278 66.54 11.60 -15.80
N MET A 279 66.79 10.33 -16.13
CA MET A 279 67.53 9.94 -17.33
C MET A 279 66.83 10.40 -18.61
N GLU A 280 65.49 10.38 -18.67
CA GLU A 280 64.74 10.90 -19.80
C GLU A 280 64.85 12.43 -19.94
N ILE A 281 64.83 13.16 -18.83
CA ILE A 281 64.96 14.63 -18.78
C ILE A 281 66.37 15.05 -19.22
N VAL A 282 67.41 14.34 -18.77
CA VAL A 282 68.81 14.62 -19.11
C VAL A 282 69.17 14.16 -20.53
N SER A 283 68.34 13.33 -21.16
CA SER A 283 68.61 12.81 -22.50
C SER A 283 68.54 13.90 -23.58
N GLU A 284 69.70 14.25 -24.13
CA GLU A 284 69.82 15.26 -25.20
C GLU A 284 68.99 14.88 -26.46
N LYS A 285 68.90 13.58 -26.76
CA LYS A 285 68.08 13.06 -27.87
C LYS A 285 66.58 13.32 -27.66
N LYS A 286 66.10 13.29 -26.41
CA LYS A 286 64.70 13.63 -26.08
C LYS A 286 64.47 15.14 -26.05
N TYR A 287 65.47 15.90 -25.61
CA TYR A 287 65.42 17.37 -25.59
C TYR A 287 65.35 18.00 -26.99
N ARG A 288 66.16 17.52 -27.94
CA ARG A 288 66.24 18.07 -29.32
C ARG A 288 65.09 17.61 -30.24
N GLN A 289 64.01 17.05 -29.71
CA GLN A 289 62.89 16.60 -30.52
C GLN A 289 62.07 17.80 -31.05
N HIS A 290 61.66 17.73 -32.31
CA HIS A 290 60.75 18.72 -32.88
C HIS A 290 59.43 18.74 -32.09
N PRO A 291 58.85 19.91 -31.76
CA PRO A 291 57.65 20.03 -30.93
C PRO A 291 56.48 19.14 -31.38
N ASP A 292 56.32 18.95 -32.69
CA ASP A 292 55.26 18.08 -33.27
C ASP A 292 55.34 16.62 -32.83
N LYS A 293 56.50 16.15 -32.35
CA LYS A 293 56.69 14.77 -31.85
C LYS A 293 56.29 14.64 -30.37
N LEU A 294 56.13 15.74 -29.65
CA LEU A 294 55.70 15.76 -28.26
C LEU A 294 54.18 15.60 -28.20
N LYS A 295 53.71 14.47 -27.67
CA LYS A 295 52.28 14.27 -27.41
C LYS A 295 51.91 14.99 -26.13
N TYR A 296 50.92 15.87 -26.21
CA TYR A 296 50.32 16.46 -25.02
C TYR A 296 49.52 15.39 -24.26
N SER A 297 49.84 15.19 -22.99
CA SER A 297 49.09 14.31 -22.09
C SER A 297 48.83 15.03 -20.77
N ILE A 298 47.56 15.12 -20.38
CA ILE A 298 47.15 15.61 -19.06
C ILE A 298 46.88 14.40 -18.18
N LEU A 299 47.34 14.43 -16.92
CA LEU A 299 46.93 13.43 -15.94
C LEU A 299 45.43 13.58 -15.65
N MET A 300 44.68 12.48 -15.67
CA MET A 300 43.23 12.53 -15.42
C MET A 300 42.88 13.11 -14.05
N ASP A 301 43.77 12.94 -13.07
CA ASP A 301 43.63 13.45 -11.71
C ASP A 301 44.16 14.89 -11.53
N SER A 302 44.61 15.53 -12.61
CA SER A 302 45.01 16.95 -12.55
C SER A 302 43.81 17.83 -12.24
N MET A 303 44.05 18.91 -11.48
CA MET A 303 42.99 19.86 -11.08
C MET A 303 42.11 20.34 -12.25
N PRO A 304 42.67 20.71 -13.43
CA PRO A 304 41.84 21.13 -14.56
C PRO A 304 40.92 20.02 -15.09
N MET A 305 41.38 18.76 -15.10
CA MET A 305 40.58 17.63 -15.58
C MET A 305 39.52 17.20 -14.56
N VAL A 306 39.85 17.23 -13.26
CA VAL A 306 38.88 16.99 -12.19
C VAL A 306 37.77 18.03 -12.22
N LEU A 307 38.10 19.31 -12.41
CA LEU A 307 37.10 20.37 -12.58
C LEU A 307 36.27 20.17 -13.85
N ALA A 308 36.90 19.83 -14.99
CA ALA A 308 36.19 19.57 -16.24
C ALA A 308 35.21 18.39 -16.11
N THR A 309 35.61 17.30 -15.46
CA THR A 309 34.75 16.13 -15.24
C THR A 309 33.61 16.43 -14.27
N SER A 310 33.85 17.19 -13.20
CA SER A 310 32.79 17.65 -12.29
C SER A 310 31.79 18.55 -13.00
N ASN A 311 32.27 19.52 -13.79
CA ASN A 311 31.41 20.42 -14.56
C ASN A 311 30.61 19.65 -15.63
N ALA A 312 31.22 18.66 -16.28
CA ALA A 312 30.52 17.79 -17.23
C ALA A 312 29.38 16.99 -16.56
N LYS A 313 29.59 16.47 -15.34
CA LYS A 313 28.54 15.79 -14.57
C LYS A 313 27.40 16.73 -14.17
N ILE A 314 27.70 17.97 -13.79
CA ILE A 314 26.70 18.98 -13.43
C ILE A 314 25.85 19.38 -14.66
N MET A 315 26.48 19.46 -15.83
CA MET A 315 25.80 19.81 -17.09
C MET A 315 25.08 18.62 -17.76
N ASP A 316 25.19 17.40 -17.22
CA ASP A 316 24.58 16.20 -17.79
C ASP A 316 23.07 16.16 -17.47
N ASN A 317 22.26 16.48 -18.47
CA ASN A 317 20.79 16.45 -18.38
C ASN A 317 20.23 15.06 -18.01
N HIS A 318 20.88 13.97 -18.42
CA HIS A 318 20.40 12.63 -18.11
C HIS A 318 20.62 12.33 -16.62
N LEU A 319 21.80 12.66 -16.11
CA LEU A 319 22.11 12.49 -14.69
C LEU A 319 21.21 13.38 -13.83
N TYR A 320 21.03 14.65 -14.22
CA TYR A 320 20.09 15.57 -13.56
C TYR A 320 18.66 15.01 -13.52
N LYS A 321 18.15 14.48 -14.64
CA LYS A 321 16.80 13.92 -14.71
C LYS A 321 16.68 12.65 -13.86
N LYS A 322 17.69 11.79 -13.87
CA LYS A 322 17.73 10.59 -13.04
C LYS A 322 17.73 10.93 -11.54
N ASP A 323 18.55 11.89 -11.14
CA ASP A 323 18.63 12.33 -9.74
C ASP A 323 17.31 13.00 -9.31
N TRP A 324 16.73 13.84 -10.18
CA TRP A 324 15.41 14.43 -9.97
C TRP A 324 14.27 13.40 -9.89
N GLU A 325 14.30 12.35 -10.72
CA GLU A 325 13.36 11.22 -10.63
C GLU A 325 13.56 10.43 -9.33
N GLY A 326 14.81 10.24 -8.89
CA GLY A 326 15.14 9.62 -7.61
C GLY A 326 14.65 10.43 -6.41
N GLU A 327 14.82 11.75 -6.42
CA GLU A 327 14.33 12.65 -5.37
C GLU A 327 12.80 12.62 -5.26
N LYS A 328 12.06 12.47 -6.38
CA LYS A 328 10.61 12.28 -6.33
C LYS A 328 10.18 11.00 -5.62
N THR A 329 11.02 9.96 -5.65
CA THR A 329 10.76 8.71 -4.94
C THR A 329 11.20 8.76 -3.48
N GLN A 330 11.98 9.76 -3.07
CA GLN A 330 12.27 10.03 -1.66
C GLN A 330 11.05 10.67 -1.00
N ILE A 331 10.14 9.83 -0.53
CA ILE A 331 9.01 10.27 0.27
C ILE A 331 9.47 10.32 1.74
N HIS A 332 9.57 11.53 2.30
CA HIS A 332 9.75 11.71 3.74
C HIS A 332 8.39 11.51 4.43
N ILE A 333 8.09 10.26 4.81
CA ILE A 333 6.88 9.91 5.55
C ILE A 333 7.20 10.01 7.04
N THR A 334 6.52 10.91 7.75
CA THR A 334 6.64 10.97 9.21
C THR A 334 6.00 9.71 9.83
N PRO A 335 6.62 9.11 10.87
CA PRO A 335 6.16 7.84 11.45
C PRO A 335 4.76 7.89 12.08
N ASP A 336 4.21 9.10 12.24
CA ASP A 336 2.92 9.40 12.87
C ASP A 336 1.78 9.62 11.86
N ILE A 337 2.01 9.39 10.56
CA ILE A 337 0.94 9.50 9.55
C ILE A 337 -0.16 8.46 9.82
N PRO A 338 -1.45 8.86 9.79
CA PRO A 338 -2.58 8.01 10.18
C PRO A 338 -2.63 6.65 9.48
N GLU A 339 -2.22 6.58 8.21
CA GLU A 339 -2.17 5.33 7.43
C GLU A 339 -1.15 4.33 7.99
N ILE A 340 0.02 4.80 8.42
CA ILE A 340 1.05 3.97 9.05
C ILE A 340 0.58 3.51 10.43
N LEU A 341 -0.09 4.38 11.19
CA LEU A 341 -0.67 4.02 12.49
C LEU A 341 -1.77 2.97 12.32
N LEU A 342 -2.65 3.13 11.33
CA LEU A 342 -3.68 2.15 10.99
C LEU A 342 -3.07 0.82 10.54
N ALA A 343 -2.03 0.83 9.71
CA ALA A 343 -1.33 -0.38 9.30
C ALA A 343 -0.67 -1.10 10.49
N LYS A 344 -0.06 -0.35 11.42
CA LYS A 344 0.51 -0.90 12.68
C LYS A 344 -0.58 -1.53 13.56
N VAL A 345 -1.72 -0.86 13.73
CA VAL A 345 -2.87 -1.37 14.49
C VAL A 345 -3.46 -2.61 13.83
N ASN A 346 -3.62 -2.61 12.51
CA ASN A 346 -4.11 -3.78 11.77
C ASN A 346 -3.14 -4.96 11.85
N ALA A 347 -1.83 -4.72 11.73
CA ALA A 347 -0.82 -5.76 11.94
C ALA A 347 -0.86 -6.34 13.36
N TYR A 348 -1.08 -5.48 14.37
CA TYR A 348 -1.27 -5.91 15.75
C TYR A 348 -2.55 -6.75 15.93
N ASN A 349 -3.68 -6.32 15.34
CA ASN A 349 -4.95 -7.05 15.40
C ASN A 349 -4.91 -8.40 14.67
N ILE A 350 -4.14 -8.50 13.59
CA ILE A 350 -3.93 -9.75 12.83
C ILE A 350 -2.93 -10.67 13.54
N SER A 351 -2.05 -10.13 14.39
CA SER A 351 -1.07 -10.91 15.12
C SER A 351 -1.72 -11.79 16.21
N ASP A 352 -1.11 -12.96 16.45
CA ASP A 352 -1.52 -13.93 17.49
C ASP A 352 -1.59 -13.34 18.91
N HIS A 353 -1.04 -12.15 19.13
CA HIS A 353 -1.13 -11.46 20.42
C HIS A 353 -2.56 -11.06 20.79
N TRP A 354 -3.33 -10.56 19.81
CA TRP A 354 -4.71 -10.16 20.08
C TRP A 354 -5.61 -11.38 20.29
N THR A 355 -5.44 -12.42 19.47
CA THR A 355 -6.22 -13.68 19.61
C THR A 355 -5.94 -14.36 20.94
N LYS A 356 -4.69 -14.38 21.42
CA LYS A 356 -4.36 -14.93 22.75
C LYS A 356 -4.88 -14.10 23.91
N ALA A 357 -4.85 -12.77 23.83
CA ALA A 357 -5.37 -11.89 24.87
C ALA A 357 -6.89 -12.02 25.02
N VAL A 358 -7.64 -11.99 23.92
CA VAL A 358 -9.10 -12.18 23.94
C VAL A 358 -9.48 -13.59 24.41
N LEU A 359 -8.74 -14.62 24.02
CA LEU A 359 -9.00 -15.98 24.51
C LEU A 359 -8.80 -16.09 26.03
N HIS A 360 -7.83 -15.35 26.58
CA HIS A 360 -7.55 -15.36 28.02
C HIS A 360 -8.60 -14.60 28.83
N ASP A 361 -9.19 -13.53 28.27
CA ASP A 361 -10.28 -12.76 28.89
C ASP A 361 -11.65 -13.45 28.76
N VAL A 362 -11.85 -14.29 27.73
CA VAL A 362 -13.10 -15.07 27.55
C VAL A 362 -13.10 -16.37 28.37
N LEU A 363 -11.92 -16.86 28.76
CA LEU A 363 -11.75 -18.07 29.59
C LEU A 363 -11.56 -17.78 31.08
N ALA A 364 -11.43 -16.51 31.48
CA ALA A 364 -11.47 -16.04 32.86
C ALA A 364 -12.90 -15.66 33.26
#